data_AF-A0A7D5KMH1-F1
#
_entry.id   AF-A0A7D5KMH1-F1
#
_cell.length_a   1.000
_cell.length_b   1.000
_cell.length_c   1.000
_cell.angle_alpha   90.00
_cell.angle_beta   90.00
_cell.angle_gamma   90.00
#
_symmetry.space_group_name_H-M   'P 1'
#
loop_
_entity.id
_entity.type
_entity.pdbx_description
1 polymer ?
#
loop_
_entity_poly.entity_id
_entity_poly.type
_entity_poly.pdbx_seq_one_letter_code
_entity_poly.pdbx_strand_id
1 'polypeptide(L)' 'MFETPSPTHGYFRVVVAFWVYITLATVVALGAREFGVSAGGTVLVFLLTALLLLKPFLPVFRRLLPAPSREK' A
#
# COMPACT_ATOMS: atom_id res chain seq x y z
N MET A 1 6.16 -10.92 33.95
CA MET A 1 6.64 -11.39 32.63
C MET A 1 6.51 -10.20 31.68
N PHE A 2 7.61 -9.57 31.27
CA PHE A 2 7.55 -8.55 30.22
C PHE A 2 7.56 -9.29 28.88
N GLU A 3 6.43 -9.27 28.18
CA GLU A 3 6.38 -9.66 26.77
C GLU A 3 7.26 -8.66 26.01
N THR A 4 8.47 -9.09 25.63
CA THR A 4 9.27 -8.34 24.66
C THR A 4 8.43 -8.19 23.39
N PRO A 5 8.16 -6.96 22.92
CA PRO A 5 7.35 -6.76 21.72
C PRO A 5 7.99 -7.52 20.56
N SER A 6 7.15 -8.26 19.84
CA SER A 6 7.52 -8.99 18.62
C SER A 6 8.39 -8.10 17.71
N PRO A 7 9.49 -8.63 17.13
CA PRO A 7 10.36 -7.82 16.28
C PRO A 7 9.59 -7.28 15.06
N THR A 8 9.26 -5.98 15.09
CA THR A 8 8.64 -5.25 13.96
C THR A 8 9.53 -5.17 12.72
N HIS A 9 10.78 -5.63 12.82
CA HIS A 9 11.79 -5.61 11.76
C HIS A 9 11.34 -6.33 10.48
N GLY A 10 10.45 -7.31 10.57
CA GLY A 10 9.89 -8.01 9.40
C GLY A 10 8.94 -7.17 8.54
N TYR A 11 8.36 -6.09 9.09
CA TYR A 11 7.32 -5.31 8.40
C TYR A 11 7.84 -4.17 7.53
N PHE A 12 9.12 -3.80 7.66
CA PHE A 12 9.69 -2.66 6.92
C PHE A 12 9.45 -2.76 5.41
N ARG A 13 9.61 -3.96 4.84
CA ARG A 13 9.39 -4.20 3.40
C ARG A 13 7.92 -4.00 2.99
N VAL A 14 6.99 -4.39 3.85
CA VAL A 14 5.54 -4.20 3.63
C VAL A 14 5.21 -2.71 3.67
N VAL A 15 5.78 -1.97 4.61
CA VAL A 15 5.59 -0.51 4.72
C VAL A 15 6.11 0.20 3.48
N VAL A 16 7.31 -0.16 2.99
CA VAL A 16 7.86 0.41 1.75
C VAL A 16 6.95 0.10 0.55
N ALA A 17 6.50 -1.15 0.40
CA ALA A 17 5.58 -1.52 -0.68
C ALA A 17 4.24 -0.77 -0.61
N PHE A 18 3.73 -0.53 0.60
CA PHE A 18 2.52 0.25 0.83
C PHE A 18 2.69 1.71 0.41
N TRP A 19 3.83 2.32 0.77
CA TRP A 19 4.15 3.67 0.32
C TRP A 19 4.23 3.78 -1.20
N VAL A 20 4.91 2.85 -1.87
CA VAL A 20 4.97 2.82 -3.35
C VAL A 20 3.57 2.73 -3.95
N TYR A 21 2.73 1.86 -3.41
CA TYR A 21 1.33 1.71 -3.84
C TYR A 21 0.53 3.02 -3.71
N ILE A 22 0.59 3.67 -2.54
CA ILE A 22 -0.12 4.93 -2.29
C ILE A 22 0.41 6.04 -3.20
N THR A 23 1.73 6.19 -3.32
CA THR A 23 2.34 7.21 -4.17
C THR A 23 1.93 7.06 -5.63
N LEU A 24 1.89 5.84 -6.16
CA LEU A 24 1.42 5.59 -7.53
C LEU A 24 -0.04 6.04 -7.72
N ALA A 25 -0.94 5.66 -6.80
CA ALA A 25 -2.33 6.08 -6.87
C ALA A 25 -2.48 7.61 -6.75
N THR A 26 -1.69 8.25 -5.88
CA THR A 26 -1.68 9.71 -5.71
C THR A 26 -1.17 10.43 -6.96
N VAL A 27 -0.10 9.95 -7.60
CA VAL A 27 0.44 10.56 -8.83
C VAL A 27 -0.61 10.56 -9.94
N VAL A 28 -1.34 9.45 -10.11
CA VAL A 28 -2.43 9.38 -11.11
C VAL A 28 -3.56 10.35 -10.77
N ALA A 29 -3.96 10.43 -9.50
CA ALA A 29 -5.00 11.34 -9.06
C ALA A 29 -4.60 12.82 -9.24
N LEU A 30 -3.36 13.19 -8.89
CA LEU A 30 -2.83 14.53 -9.12
C LEU A 30 -2.76 14.85 -10.61
N GLY A 31 -2.32 13.90 -11.45
CA GLY A 31 -2.36 14.05 -12.90
C GLY A 31 -3.78 14.36 -13.38
N ALA A 32 -4.79 13.61 -12.94
CA ALA A 32 -6.18 13.88 -13.28
C ALA A 32 -6.66 15.27 -12.82
N ARG A 33 -6.20 15.74 -11.66
CA ARG A 33 -6.50 17.09 -11.17
C ARG A 33 -5.90 18.18 -12.07
N GLU A 34 -4.68 17.99 -12.55
CA GLU A 34 -4.04 18.91 -13.53
C GLU A 34 -4.83 18.96 -14.85
N PHE A 35 -5.54 17.88 -15.22
CA PHE A 35 -6.47 17.86 -16.36
C PHE A 35 -7.85 18.49 -16.07
N GLY A 36 -8.02 19.18 -14.93
CA GLY A 36 -9.24 19.90 -14.60
C GLY A 36 -10.33 19.06 -13.93
N VAL A 37 -10.00 17.85 -13.46
CA VAL A 37 -10.94 17.05 -12.66
C VAL A 37 -11.19 17.74 -11.32
N SER A 38 -12.47 17.81 -10.91
CA SER A 38 -12.87 18.40 -9.64
C SER A 38 -12.24 17.68 -8.44
N ALA A 39 -12.21 18.32 -7.26
CA ALA A 39 -11.66 17.69 -6.05
C ALA A 39 -12.37 16.36 -5.73
N GLY A 40 -13.70 16.31 -5.85
CA GLY A 40 -14.47 15.07 -5.67
C GLY A 40 -14.13 14.01 -6.71
N GLY A 41 -13.99 14.40 -7.98
CA GLY A 41 -13.56 13.49 -9.05
C GLY A 41 -12.14 12.97 -8.85
N THR A 42 -11.23 13.79 -8.31
CA THR A 42 -9.84 13.41 -8.01
C THR A 42 -9.77 12.31 -6.96
N VAL A 43 -10.60 12.39 -5.92
CA VAL A 43 -10.74 11.33 -4.91
C VAL A 43 -11.26 10.04 -5.56
N LEU A 44 -12.24 10.15 -6.47
CA LEU A 44 -12.78 9.01 -7.19
C LEU A 44 -11.72 8.34 -8.08
N VAL A 45 -10.91 9.13 -8.79
CA VAL A 45 -9.78 8.64 -9.58
C VAL A 45 -8.73 7.95 -8.70
N PHE A 46 -8.41 8.53 -7.55
CA PHE A 46 -7.51 7.91 -6.58
C PHE A 46 -8.02 6.53 -6.15
N LEU A 47 -9.31 6.43 -5.78
CA LEU A 47 -9.93 5.18 -5.33
C LEU A 47 -9.94 4.13 -6.45
N LEU A 48 -10.31 4.51 -7.67
CA LEU A 48 -10.31 3.60 -8.82
C LEU A 48 -8.91 3.10 -9.15
N THR A 49 -7.92 4.00 -9.12
CA THR A 49 -6.51 3.65 -9.37
C THR A 49 -5.97 2.71 -8.29
N ALA A 50 -6.27 3.00 -7.02
CA ALA A 50 -5.93 2.15 -5.90
C ALA A 50 -6.54 0.74 -6.09
N LEU A 51 -7.82 0.65 -6.44
CA LEU A 51 -8.50 -0.62 -6.70
C LEU A 51 -7.87 -1.40 -7.85
N LEU A 52 -7.49 -0.72 -8.94
CA LEU A 52 -6.81 -1.31 -10.09
C LEU A 52 -5.43 -1.85 -9.72
N LEU A 53 -4.66 -1.07 -8.95
CA LEU A 53 -3.32 -1.45 -8.47
C LEU A 53 -3.37 -2.57 -7.42
N LEU A 54 -4.50 -2.80 -6.77
CA LEU A 54 -4.64 -3.86 -5.77
C LEU A 54 -4.33 -5.23 -6.37
N LYS A 55 -4.79 -5.51 -7.60
CA LYS A 55 -4.57 -6.81 -8.27
C LYS A 55 -3.08 -7.17 -8.43
N PRO A 56 -2.22 -6.29 -8.99
CA PRO A 56 -0.78 -6.57 -9.07
C PRO A 56 -0.05 -6.45 -7.73
N PHE A 57 -0.51 -5.61 -6.78
CA PHE A 57 0.18 -5.44 -5.50
C PHE A 57 -0.18 -6.50 -4.45
N LEU A 58 -1.35 -7.13 -4.53
CA LEU A 58 -1.77 -8.20 -3.61
C LEU A 58 -0.75 -9.35 -3.49
N PRO A 59 -0.22 -9.94 -4.59
CA PRO A 59 0.82 -10.96 -4.47
C PRO A 59 2.13 -10.42 -3.90
N VAL A 60 2.45 -9.13 -4.12
CA VAL A 60 3.65 -8.49 -3.55
C VAL A 60 3.51 -8.40 -2.04
N PHE A 61 2.40 -7.86 -1.53
CA PHE A 61 2.13 -7.80 -0.10
C PHE A 61 2.15 -9.18 0.55
N ARG A 62 1.53 -10.18 -0.09
CA ARG A 62 1.55 -11.57 0.41
C ARG A 62 2.96 -12.16 0.51
N ARG A 63 3.86 -11.81 -0.41
CA ARG A 63 5.27 -12.27 -0.37
C ARG A 63 6.11 -11.54 0.66
N LEU A 64 5.75 -10.29 0.98
CA LEU A 64 6.51 -9.45 1.91
C LEU A 64 6.04 -9.59 3.36
N LEU A 65 4.84 -10.13 3.59
CA LEU A 65 4.37 -10.44 4.93
C LEU A 65 5.33 -11.44 5.59
N PRO A 66 5.84 -11.13 6.79
CA PRO A 66 6.67 -12.07 7.53
C PRO A 66 5.84 -13.32 7.81
N ALA A 67 6.36 -14.49 7.41
CA ALA A 67 5.73 -15.77 7.73
C ALA A 67 5.63 -15.89 9.26
N PRO A 68 4.50 -16.37 9.82
CA PRO A 68 4.44 -16.67 11.24
C PRO A 68 5.56 -17.67 11.53
N SER A 69 6.45 -17.28 12.43
CA SER A 69 7.48 -18.16 12.97
C SER A 69 6.78 -19.44 13.42
N ARG A 70 6.92 -20.53 12.66
CA ARG A 70 6.67 -21.87 13.21
C ARG A 70 7.71 -22.05 14.30
N GLU A 71 7.31 -21.73 15.51
CA GLU A 71 7.94 -22.21 16.73
C GLU A 71 7.99 -23.74 16.60
N LYS A 72 9.20 -24.26 16.44
CA LYS A 72 9.50 -25.69 16.49
C LYS A 72 9.98 -26.02 17.90
#